data_AF-K2FWX4-F1
#
_entry.id   AF-K2FWX4-F1
#
_cell.length_a   1.000
_cell.length_b   1.000
_cell.length_c   1.000
_cell.angle_alpha   90.00
_cell.angle_beta   90.00
_cell.angle_gamma   90.00
#
_symmetry.space_group_name_H-M   'P 1'
#
loop_
_entity.id
_entity.type
_entity.pdbx_description
1 polymer ?
#
loop_
_entity_poly.entity_id
_entity_poly.type
_entity_poly.pdbx_seq_one_letter_code
_entity_poly.pdbx_strand_id
1 'polypeptide(L)'
;MQSTAQKAALPVITLAALGVVFGDIGTSPLYALRQCFLTAHLAISEASVLGILSLIFWCMMLTISFKYVMVIMRADNNGEGGIMSLLALNLRTTRISDQKKIFLIALGFVGASLFFGDGIITPAISVLSAIEGLSIATPIFNQWLVPLSIGILAGLFMVQRHGTATMGKFFGPLTMLWFLSIGGFGLWSIIQTPFVLWMVNPYWAYHFVVDQP
;
A
#
# COMPACT_ATOMS: atom_id res chain seq x y z
N MET A 1 25.97 32.68 6.21
CA MET A 1 25.53 32.22 4.87
C MET A 1 24.43 31.20 5.06
N GLN A 2 23.17 31.64 4.98
CA GLN A 2 22.01 30.74 5.02
C GLN A 2 21.87 30.10 3.64
N SER A 3 21.92 28.77 3.60
CA SER A 3 21.71 27.99 2.38
C SER A 3 20.30 28.25 1.84
N THR A 4 20.20 28.95 0.71
CA THR A 4 18.98 29.04 -0.10
C THR A 4 18.66 27.67 -0.67
N ALA A 5 17.92 26.86 0.07
CA ALA A 5 17.30 25.65 -0.45
C ALA A 5 16.34 26.06 -1.57
N GLN A 6 16.73 25.79 -2.82
CA GLN A 6 15.89 25.96 -4.00
C GLN A 6 14.61 25.12 -3.79
N LYS A 7 13.45 25.77 -3.65
CA LYS A 7 12.16 25.07 -3.57
C LYS A 7 11.97 24.31 -4.87
N ALA A 8 11.93 22.97 -4.79
CA ALA A 8 11.65 22.13 -5.94
C ALA A 8 10.30 22.53 -6.55
N ALA A 9 10.21 22.53 -7.89
CA ALA A 9 8.98 22.90 -8.58
C ALA A 9 7.83 21.94 -8.18
N LEU A 10 6.62 22.48 -8.00
CA LEU A 10 5.41 21.74 -7.62
C LEU A 10 5.26 20.38 -8.36
N PRO A 11 5.47 20.29 -9.69
CA PRO A 11 5.33 19.02 -10.42
C PRO A 11 6.31 17.95 -9.97
N VAL A 12 7.54 18.33 -9.59
CA VAL A 12 8.59 17.40 -9.14
C VAL A 12 8.23 16.84 -7.77
N ILE A 13 7.68 17.68 -6.89
CA ILE A 13 7.21 17.26 -5.56
C ILE A 13 5.99 16.35 -5.71
N THR A 14 5.03 16.70 -6.57
CA THR A 14 3.86 15.87 -6.86
C THR A 14 4.26 14.51 -7.46
N LEU A 15 5.22 14.47 -8.39
CA LEU A 15 5.70 13.22 -8.99
C LEU A 15 6.41 12.33 -7.97
N ALA A 16 7.23 12.93 -7.09
CA ALA A 16 7.88 12.19 -6.01
C ALA A 16 6.86 11.66 -5.00
N ALA A 17 5.86 12.47 -4.62
CA ALA A 17 4.78 12.05 -3.73
C ALA A 17 3.90 10.95 -4.37
N LEU A 18 3.61 11.07 -5.66
CA LEU A 18 2.94 10.02 -6.44
C LEU A 18 3.74 8.71 -6.36
N GLY A 19 5.04 8.77 -6.63
CA GLY A 19 5.89 7.58 -6.62
C GLY A 19 5.99 6.87 -5.28
N VAL A 20 6.09 7.65 -4.20
CA VAL A 20 6.26 7.10 -2.83
C VAL A 20 4.93 6.62 -2.26
N VAL A 21 3.87 7.44 -2.30
CA VAL A 21 2.60 7.12 -1.63
C VAL A 21 1.76 6.15 -2.45
N PHE A 22 1.67 6.37 -3.77
CA PHE A 22 0.83 5.51 -4.61
C PHE A 22 1.56 4.23 -5.02
N GLY A 23 2.90 4.20 -5.02
CA GLY A 23 3.64 2.95 -5.24
C GLY A 23 3.31 1.89 -4.18
N ASP A 24 3.23 2.30 -2.91
CA ASP A 24 2.84 1.43 -1.81
C ASP A 24 1.38 0.94 -1.97
N ILE A 25 0.44 1.87 -2.13
CA ILE A 25 -1.00 1.56 -2.27
C ILE A 25 -1.30 0.71 -3.51
N GLY A 26 -0.60 0.94 -4.62
CA GLY A 26 -0.89 0.31 -5.91
C GLY A 26 -0.39 -1.12 -6.03
N THR A 27 0.60 -1.53 -5.25
CA THR A 27 1.19 -2.88 -5.33
C THR A 27 0.44 -3.90 -4.47
N SER A 28 -0.13 -3.49 -3.33
CA SER A 28 -0.84 -4.39 -2.42
C SER A 28 -2.02 -5.14 -3.06
N PRO A 29 -2.85 -4.53 -3.92
CA PRO A 29 -3.96 -5.23 -4.59
C PRO A 29 -3.48 -6.35 -5.51
N LEU A 30 -2.35 -6.17 -6.20
CA LEU A 30 -1.79 -7.19 -7.09
C LEU A 30 -1.30 -8.41 -6.29
N TYR A 31 -0.69 -8.16 -5.13
CA TYR A 31 -0.32 -9.22 -4.20
C TYR A 31 -1.56 -9.93 -3.66
N ALA A 32 -2.54 -9.19 -3.14
CA ALA A 32 -3.76 -9.75 -2.57
C ALA A 32 -4.50 -10.63 -3.59
N LEU A 33 -4.67 -10.13 -4.81
CA LEU A 33 -5.29 -10.90 -5.91
C LEU A 33 -4.54 -12.21 -6.17
N ARG A 34 -3.22 -12.17 -6.25
CA ARG A 34 -2.39 -13.36 -6.46
C ARG A 34 -2.53 -14.37 -5.32
N GLN A 35 -2.50 -13.92 -4.07
CA GLN A 35 -2.63 -14.79 -2.91
C GLN A 35 -4.02 -15.44 -2.82
N CYS A 36 -5.09 -14.72 -3.15
CA CYS A 36 -6.44 -15.29 -3.17
C CYS A 36 -6.52 -16.51 -4.11
N PHE A 37 -5.89 -16.48 -5.29
CA PHE A 37 -5.91 -17.62 -6.20
C PHE A 37 -4.93 -18.73 -5.84
N LEU A 38 -3.76 -18.40 -5.26
CA LEU A 38 -2.75 -19.40 -4.90
C LEU A 38 -3.11 -20.19 -3.63
N THR A 39 -3.60 -19.52 -2.60
CA THR A 39 -3.82 -20.13 -1.27
C THR A 39 -5.18 -20.78 -1.15
N ALA A 40 -6.22 -20.20 -1.75
CA ALA A 40 -7.58 -20.69 -1.58
C ALA A 40 -7.95 -21.84 -2.54
N HIS A 41 -7.04 -22.27 -3.43
CA HIS A 41 -7.25 -23.34 -4.43
C HIS A 41 -8.58 -23.22 -5.19
N LEU A 42 -9.05 -21.98 -5.40
CA LEU A 42 -10.36 -21.73 -5.95
C LEU A 42 -10.37 -22.12 -7.42
N ALA A 43 -11.44 -22.80 -7.83
CA ALA A 43 -11.72 -22.95 -9.25
C ALA A 43 -11.79 -21.55 -9.87
N ILE A 44 -11.01 -21.35 -10.93
CA ILE A 44 -11.02 -20.11 -11.72
C ILE A 44 -12.34 -20.09 -12.49
N SER A 45 -13.39 -19.66 -11.80
CA SER A 45 -14.73 -19.44 -12.34
C SER A 45 -14.99 -17.95 -12.44
N GLU A 46 -15.89 -17.57 -13.33
CA GLU A 46 -16.34 -16.18 -13.52
C GLU A 46 -16.83 -15.57 -12.19
N ALA A 47 -17.57 -16.34 -11.40
CA ALA A 47 -18.08 -15.91 -10.09
C ALA A 47 -16.95 -15.67 -9.07
N SER A 48 -15.95 -16.55 -9.02
CA SER A 48 -14.78 -16.40 -8.14
C SER A 48 -13.97 -15.15 -8.49
N VAL A 49 -13.73 -14.93 -9.80
CA VAL A 49 -12.97 -13.79 -10.29
C VAL A 49 -13.68 -12.48 -9.98
N LEU A 50 -14.97 -12.37 -10.32
CA LEU A 50 -15.75 -11.16 -10.03
C LEU A 50 -15.89 -10.92 -8.53
N GLY A 51 -16.06 -11.98 -7.73
CA GLY A 51 -16.14 -11.90 -6.27
C GLY A 51 -14.89 -11.29 -5.65
N ILE A 52 -13.71 -11.83 -5.97
CA ILE A 52 -12.42 -11.34 -5.46
C ILE A 52 -12.15 -9.91 -5.94
N LEU A 53 -12.37 -9.62 -7.23
CA LEU A 53 -12.16 -8.28 -7.78
C LEU A 53 -13.10 -7.25 -7.12
N SER A 54 -14.37 -7.62 -6.91
CA SER A 54 -15.34 -6.79 -6.19
C SER A 54 -14.92 -6.55 -4.74
N LEU A 55 -14.40 -7.57 -4.04
CA LEU A 55 -13.91 -7.42 -2.68
C LEU A 55 -12.73 -6.45 -2.60
N ILE A 56 -11.75 -6.62 -3.47
CA ILE A 56 -10.58 -5.72 -3.53
C ILE A 56 -11.03 -4.30 -3.85
N PHE A 57 -11.91 -4.12 -4.84
CA PHE A 57 -12.46 -2.82 -5.23
C PHE A 57 -13.16 -2.12 -4.06
N TRP A 58 -14.13 -2.78 -3.43
CA TRP A 58 -14.89 -2.18 -2.33
C TRP A 58 -14.06 -1.99 -1.06
N CYS A 59 -13.14 -2.91 -0.76
CA CYS A 59 -12.20 -2.76 0.35
C CYS A 59 -11.34 -1.50 0.17
N MET A 60 -10.76 -1.29 -1.02
CA MET A 60 -9.98 -0.09 -1.30
C MET A 60 -10.86 1.16 -1.30
N MET A 61 -12.03 1.11 -1.94
CA MET A 61 -12.97 2.24 -2.01
C MET A 61 -13.39 2.71 -0.61
N LEU A 62 -13.81 1.79 0.26
CA LEU A 62 -14.23 2.08 1.62
C LEU A 62 -13.05 2.52 2.49
N THR A 63 -11.91 1.83 2.38
CA THR A 63 -10.74 2.17 3.19
C THR A 63 -10.21 3.56 2.83
N ILE A 64 -9.92 3.81 1.55
CA ILE A 64 -9.31 5.06 1.11
C ILE A 64 -10.29 6.23 1.23
N SER A 65 -11.51 6.12 0.70
CA SER A 65 -12.42 7.26 0.69
C SER A 65 -13.19 7.44 2.00
N PHE A 66 -13.76 6.37 2.55
CA PHE A 66 -14.56 6.51 3.76
C PHE A 66 -13.68 6.63 5.00
N LYS A 67 -12.83 5.64 5.27
CA LYS A 67 -11.97 5.67 6.47
C LYS A 67 -10.94 6.80 6.38
N TYR A 68 -10.09 6.82 5.35
CA TYR A 68 -8.99 7.80 5.32
C TYR A 68 -9.45 9.22 5.00
N VAL A 69 -10.13 9.45 3.86
CA VAL A 69 -10.49 10.81 3.43
C VAL A 69 -11.60 11.42 4.30
N MET A 70 -12.66 10.69 4.62
CA MET A 70 -13.79 11.26 5.36
C MET A 70 -13.58 11.29 6.89
N VAL A 71 -12.86 10.33 7.47
CA VAL A 71 -12.68 10.25 8.92
C VAL A 71 -11.27 10.68 9.35
N ILE A 72 -10.23 9.98 8.90
CA ILE A 72 -8.86 10.20 9.40
C ILE A 72 -8.33 11.59 9.06
N MET A 73 -8.51 12.05 7.81
CA MET A 73 -8.03 13.38 7.39
C MET A 73 -8.76 14.54 8.07
N ARG A 74 -9.94 14.30 8.67
CA ARG A 74 -10.64 15.29 9.49
C ARG A 74 -10.19 15.30 10.95
N ALA A 75 -9.57 14.22 11.40
CA ALA A 75 -8.95 14.10 12.71
C ALA A 75 -7.47 14.52 12.60
N ASP A 76 -7.22 15.81 12.42
CA ASP A 76 -5.89 16.38 12.29
C ASP A 76 -5.50 17.22 13.51
N ASN A 77 -4.19 17.43 13.67
CA ASN A 77 -3.62 18.39 14.62
C ASN A 77 -2.90 19.49 13.87
N ASN A 78 -3.58 20.57 13.48
CA ASN A 78 -2.98 21.66 12.68
C ASN A 78 -2.31 21.15 11.39
N GLY A 79 -2.96 20.24 10.66
CA GLY A 79 -2.39 19.62 9.47
C GLY A 79 -1.44 18.43 9.71
N GLU A 80 -1.10 18.11 10.97
CA GLU A 80 -0.36 16.88 11.31
C GLU A 80 -1.31 15.73 11.65
N GLY A 81 -1.37 14.72 10.79
CA GLY A 81 -2.13 13.49 11.03
C GLY A 81 -1.31 12.39 11.72
N GLY A 82 -2.00 11.32 12.13
CA GLY A 82 -1.36 10.11 12.64
C GLY A 82 -1.50 9.88 14.15
N ILE A 83 -1.18 8.66 14.56
CA ILE A 83 -1.39 8.18 15.93
C ILE A 83 -0.58 9.03 16.93
N MET A 84 0.62 9.47 16.55
CA MET A 84 1.50 10.27 17.40
C MET A 84 1.05 11.72 17.57
N SER A 85 0.53 12.35 16.51
CA SER A 85 0.03 13.73 16.60
C SER A 85 -1.25 13.79 17.43
N LEU A 86 -2.14 12.80 17.27
CA LEU A 86 -3.39 12.68 18.02
C LEU A 86 -3.18 12.28 19.48
N LEU A 87 -2.17 11.45 19.77
CA LEU A 87 -1.75 11.17 21.14
C LEU A 87 -1.20 12.45 21.81
N ALA A 88 -0.31 13.17 21.13
CA ALA A 88 0.27 14.40 21.65
C ALA A 88 -0.78 15.49 21.92
N LEU A 89 -1.80 15.60 21.05
CA LEU A 89 -2.96 16.47 21.28
C LEU A 89 -3.72 16.12 22.55
N ASN A 90 -4.09 14.85 22.71
CA ASN A 90 -4.89 14.41 23.85
C ASN A 90 -4.12 14.57 25.16
N LEU A 91 -2.81 14.33 25.17
CA LEU A 91 -1.99 14.47 26.38
C LEU A 91 -1.80 15.94 26.82
N ARG A 92 -1.96 16.90 25.92
CA ARG A 92 -1.93 18.35 26.25
C ARG A 92 -3.23 18.84 26.90
N THR A 93 -4.32 18.08 26.78
CA THR A 93 -5.60 18.46 27.40
C THR A 93 -5.55 18.25 28.91
N THR A 94 -5.79 19.31 29.68
CA THR A 94 -5.82 19.29 31.16
C THR A 94 -7.09 18.65 31.74
N ARG A 95 -8.08 18.33 30.89
CA ARG A 95 -9.40 17.77 31.29
C ARG A 95 -9.42 16.25 31.45
N ILE A 96 -8.34 15.54 31.13
CA ILE A 96 -8.29 14.07 31.18
C ILE A 96 -7.64 13.63 32.50
N SER A 97 -8.27 12.68 33.20
CA SER A 97 -7.72 12.09 34.43
C SER A 97 -6.43 11.32 34.16
N ASP A 98 -5.53 11.24 35.14
CA ASP A 98 -4.22 10.64 34.95
C ASP A 98 -4.28 9.14 34.57
N GLN A 99 -5.29 8.41 35.07
CA GLN A 99 -5.54 7.03 34.63
C GLN A 99 -5.89 6.92 33.14
N LYS A 100 -6.71 7.85 32.61
CA LYS A 100 -7.05 7.87 31.19
C LYS A 100 -5.85 8.29 30.33
N LYS A 101 -4.97 9.16 30.83
CA LYS A 101 -3.70 9.49 30.14
C LYS A 101 -2.80 8.27 30.00
N ILE A 102 -2.63 7.48 31.07
CA ILE A 102 -1.83 6.24 31.03
C ILE A 102 -2.42 5.27 29.99
N PHE A 103 -3.74 5.10 29.97
CA PHE A 103 -4.40 4.26 28.98
C PHE A 103 -4.16 4.75 27.54
N LEU A 104 -4.28 6.07 27.29
CA LEU A 104 -4.03 6.65 25.97
C LEU A 104 -2.57 6.50 25.54
N ILE A 105 -1.61 6.67 26.46
CA ILE A 105 -0.19 6.43 26.19
C ILE A 105 0.02 4.96 25.80
N ALA A 106 -0.53 4.02 26.56
CA ALA A 106 -0.44 2.59 26.24
C ALA A 106 -1.02 2.28 24.85
N LEU A 107 -2.20 2.81 24.54
CA LEU A 107 -2.84 2.67 23.22
C LEU A 107 -1.98 3.27 22.11
N GLY A 108 -1.36 4.43 22.35
CA GLY A 108 -0.46 5.07 21.40
C GLY A 108 0.82 4.27 21.16
N PHE A 109 1.39 3.64 22.19
CA PHE A 109 2.52 2.72 22.06
C PHE A 109 2.16 1.47 21.25
N VAL A 110 0.96 0.91 21.45
CA VAL A 110 0.45 -0.19 20.62
C VAL A 110 0.29 0.25 19.16
N GLY A 111 -0.26 1.43 18.92
CA GLY A 111 -0.36 1.98 17.56
C GLY A 111 1.02 2.22 16.92
N ALA A 112 2.00 2.68 17.70
CA ALA A 112 3.37 2.86 17.26
C ALA A 112 4.01 1.54 16.83
N SER A 113 3.87 0.49 17.64
CA SER A 113 4.47 -0.81 17.36
C SER A 113 3.85 -1.45 16.12
N LEU A 114 2.53 -1.31 15.92
CA LEU A 114 1.88 -1.75 14.68
C LEU A 114 2.40 -1.00 13.46
N PHE A 115 2.61 0.32 13.56
CA PHE A 115 3.20 1.12 12.48
C PHE A 115 4.65 0.72 12.17
N PHE A 116 5.47 0.47 13.20
CA PHE A 116 6.83 -0.04 12.99
C PHE A 116 6.83 -1.45 12.39
N GLY A 117 5.89 -2.31 12.81
CA GLY A 117 5.70 -3.64 12.23
C GLY A 117 5.40 -3.57 10.74
N ASP A 118 4.45 -2.72 10.34
CA ASP A 118 4.12 -2.48 8.94
C ASP A 118 5.33 -1.96 8.14
N GLY A 119 6.06 -1.00 8.70
CA GLY A 119 7.28 -0.47 8.08
C GLY A 119 8.42 -1.49 7.87
N ILE A 120 8.45 -2.57 8.64
CA ILE A 120 9.41 -3.68 8.47
C ILE A 120 8.89 -4.73 7.47
N ILE A 121 7.59 -5.04 7.51
CA ILE A 121 6.98 -6.12 6.73
C ILE A 121 6.84 -5.72 5.25
N THR A 122 6.40 -4.50 4.98
CA THR A 122 6.04 -4.06 3.62
C THR A 122 7.20 -4.12 2.61
N PRO A 123 8.42 -3.65 2.91
CA PRO A 123 9.55 -3.81 1.99
C PRO A 123 9.89 -5.27 1.71
N ALA A 124 9.81 -6.13 2.73
CA ALA A 124 10.12 -7.55 2.59
C ALA A 124 9.09 -8.26 1.70
N ILE A 125 7.79 -8.08 1.97
CA ILE A 125 6.73 -8.70 1.17
C ILE A 125 6.73 -8.17 -0.26
N SER A 126 6.91 -6.87 -0.46
CA SER A 126 6.88 -6.27 -1.80
C SER A 126 8.02 -6.78 -2.69
N VAL A 127 9.25 -6.85 -2.15
CA VAL A 127 10.41 -7.36 -2.90
C VAL A 127 10.27 -8.86 -3.18
N LEU A 128 9.85 -9.64 -2.18
CA LEU A 128 9.64 -11.08 -2.35
C LEU A 128 8.56 -11.35 -3.41
N SER A 129 7.44 -10.63 -3.36
CA SER A 129 6.34 -10.77 -4.31
C SER A 129 6.74 -10.41 -5.75
N ALA A 130 7.57 -9.37 -5.91
CA ALA A 130 8.10 -8.99 -7.22
C ALA A 130 9.01 -10.08 -7.80
N ILE A 131 9.87 -10.68 -6.97
CA ILE A 131 10.80 -11.72 -7.40
C ILE A 131 10.08 -13.05 -7.65
N GLU A 132 9.08 -13.40 -6.85
CA GLU A 132 8.23 -14.57 -7.12
C GLU A 132 7.47 -14.44 -8.45
N GLY A 133 7.21 -13.22 -8.92
CA GLY A 133 6.71 -12.99 -10.27
C GLY A 133 7.64 -13.53 -11.37
N LEU A 134 8.97 -13.53 -11.16
CA LEU A 134 9.92 -14.10 -12.12
C LEU A 134 9.81 -15.64 -12.21
N SER A 135 9.45 -16.30 -11.11
CA SER A 135 9.25 -17.76 -11.10
C SER A 135 8.08 -18.22 -11.95
N ILE A 136 7.12 -17.33 -12.26
CA ILE A 136 6.03 -17.61 -13.21
C ILE A 136 6.57 -17.71 -14.65
N ALA A 137 7.60 -16.92 -14.97
CA ALA A 137 8.22 -16.92 -16.29
C ALA A 137 9.27 -18.03 -16.46
N THR A 138 10.10 -18.26 -15.43
CA THR A 138 11.18 -19.27 -15.48
C THR A 138 11.39 -19.98 -14.13
N PRO A 139 11.14 -21.30 -14.01
CA PRO A 139 11.26 -22.05 -12.76
C PRO A 139 12.68 -22.10 -12.15
N ILE A 140 13.71 -21.77 -12.94
CA ILE A 140 15.12 -21.71 -12.49
C ILE A 140 15.29 -20.75 -11.31
N PHE A 141 14.47 -19.70 -11.22
CA PHE A 141 14.59 -18.70 -10.15
C PHE A 141 14.08 -19.18 -8.79
N ASN A 142 13.39 -20.34 -8.69
CA ASN A 142 12.81 -20.84 -7.45
C ASN A 142 13.84 -20.99 -6.30
N GLN A 143 15.06 -21.44 -6.62
CA GLN A 143 16.14 -21.59 -5.63
C GLN A 143 16.82 -20.25 -5.29
N TRP A 144 16.65 -19.24 -6.14
CA TRP A 144 17.27 -17.92 -6.02
C TRP A 144 16.34 -16.86 -5.44
N LEU A 145 15.05 -17.17 -5.21
CA LEU A 145 14.06 -16.23 -4.68
C LEU A 145 14.54 -15.52 -3.41
N VAL A 146 14.94 -16.29 -2.39
CA VAL A 146 15.36 -15.74 -1.08
C VAL A 146 16.71 -15.01 -1.19
N PRO A 147 17.78 -15.59 -1.78
CA PRO A 147 19.05 -14.89 -1.94
C PRO A 147 18.93 -13.57 -2.74
N LEU A 148 18.15 -13.58 -3.83
CA LEU A 148 17.94 -12.40 -4.64
C LEU A 148 17.17 -11.32 -3.86
N SER A 149 16.14 -11.72 -3.10
CA SER A 149 15.36 -10.79 -2.26
C SER A 149 16.24 -10.10 -1.23
N ILE A 150 17.07 -10.87 -0.52
CA ILE A 150 18.03 -10.34 0.44
C ILE A 150 19.03 -9.40 -0.24
N GLY A 151 19.55 -9.77 -1.43
CA GLY A 151 20.46 -8.94 -2.21
C GLY A 151 19.83 -7.61 -2.64
N ILE A 152 18.59 -7.63 -3.13
CA ILE A 152 17.85 -6.42 -3.51
C ILE A 152 17.59 -5.54 -2.29
N LEU A 153 17.11 -6.10 -1.17
CA LEU A 153 16.88 -5.35 0.06
C LEU A 153 18.18 -4.72 0.55
N ALA A 154 19.26 -5.49 0.68
CA ALA A 154 20.56 -4.98 1.11
C ALA A 154 21.05 -3.85 0.19
N GLY A 155 20.91 -4.00 -1.13
CA GLY A 155 21.26 -2.96 -2.10
C GLY A 155 20.42 -1.69 -1.93
N LEU A 156 19.09 -1.83 -1.81
CA LEU A 156 18.18 -0.70 -1.60
C LEU A 156 18.50 0.05 -0.31
N PHE A 157 18.67 -0.66 0.82
CA PHE A 157 19.03 -0.05 2.11
C PHE A 157 20.43 0.57 2.09
N MET A 158 21.38 -0.03 1.38
CA MET A 158 22.72 0.54 1.22
C MET A 158 22.69 1.86 0.45
N VAL A 159 21.83 1.97 -0.58
CA VAL A 159 21.69 3.23 -1.32
C VAL A 159 20.90 4.27 -0.51
N GLN A 160 19.90 3.86 0.28
CA GLN A 160 19.13 4.75 1.15
C GLN A 160 19.99 5.52 2.16
N ARG A 161 21.17 5.00 2.56
CA ARG A 161 22.11 5.70 3.44
C ARG A 161 22.58 7.06 2.91
N HIS A 162 22.52 7.27 1.58
CA HIS A 162 22.91 8.54 0.93
C HIS A 162 21.76 9.57 0.86
N GLY A 163 20.64 9.29 1.55
CA GLY A 163 19.50 10.20 1.69
C GLY A 163 18.28 9.77 0.88
N THR A 164 17.12 9.89 1.51
CA THR A 164 15.80 9.57 0.92
C THR A 164 15.44 10.49 -0.25
N ALA A 165 15.94 11.72 -0.24
CA ALA A 165 15.74 12.69 -1.33
C ALA A 165 16.37 12.23 -2.66
N THR A 166 17.48 11.48 -2.60
CA THR A 166 18.14 10.94 -3.81
C THR A 166 17.31 9.81 -4.39
N MET A 167 16.77 8.93 -3.54
CA MET A 167 15.88 7.85 -3.97
C MET A 167 14.57 8.38 -4.56
N GLY A 168 13.91 9.34 -3.89
CA GLY A 168 12.63 9.89 -4.34
C GLY A 168 12.63 10.43 -5.77
N LYS A 169 13.78 10.87 -6.29
CA LYS A 169 13.95 11.32 -7.69
C LYS A 169 13.78 10.19 -8.71
N PHE A 170 14.18 8.96 -8.37
CA PHE A 170 14.07 7.80 -9.24
C PHE A 170 12.73 7.09 -9.10
N PHE A 171 12.19 7.02 -7.87
CA PHE A 171 10.91 6.36 -7.61
C PHE A 171 9.74 7.01 -8.36
N GLY A 172 9.65 8.35 -8.38
CA GLY A 172 8.57 9.05 -9.09
C GLY A 172 8.39 8.63 -10.56
N PRO A 173 9.40 8.82 -11.42
CA PRO A 173 9.34 8.41 -12.82
C PRO A 173 9.12 6.91 -13.02
N LEU A 174 9.77 6.07 -12.20
CA LEU A 174 9.66 4.61 -12.32
C LEU A 174 8.24 4.14 -11.99
N THR A 175 7.67 4.62 -10.89
CA THR A 175 6.30 4.31 -10.47
C THR A 175 5.28 4.83 -11.48
N MET A 176 5.51 6.02 -12.07
CA MET A 176 4.67 6.55 -13.13
C MET A 176 4.69 5.66 -14.38
N LEU A 177 5.88 5.25 -14.85
CA LEU A 177 6.01 4.34 -15.97
C LEU A 177 5.32 3.00 -15.68
N TRP A 178 5.49 2.48 -14.48
CA TRP A 178 4.85 1.25 -14.04
C TRP A 178 3.32 1.36 -14.03
N PHE A 179 2.75 2.44 -13.45
CA PHE A 179 1.31 2.69 -13.47
C PHE A 179 0.74 2.84 -14.88
N LEU A 180 1.45 3.55 -15.76
CA LEU A 180 1.06 3.66 -17.16
C LEU A 180 1.08 2.31 -17.88
N SER A 181 2.06 1.46 -17.55
CA SER A 181 2.18 0.13 -18.13
C SER A 181 1.01 -0.77 -17.71
N ILE A 182 0.74 -0.89 -16.40
CA ILE A 182 -0.38 -1.70 -15.91
C ILE A 182 -1.74 -1.10 -16.31
N GLY A 183 -1.86 0.23 -16.38
CA GLY A 183 -3.06 0.91 -16.85
C GLY A 183 -3.31 0.62 -18.34
N GLY A 184 -2.27 0.65 -19.17
CA GLY A 184 -2.36 0.30 -20.59
C GLY A 184 -2.78 -1.16 -20.81
N PHE A 185 -2.13 -2.10 -20.12
CA PHE A 185 -2.51 -3.52 -20.18
C PHE A 185 -3.90 -3.77 -19.61
N GLY A 186 -4.27 -3.09 -18.53
CA GLY A 186 -5.59 -3.17 -17.91
C GLY A 186 -6.70 -2.69 -18.84
N LEU A 187 -6.51 -1.53 -19.49
CA LEU A 187 -7.45 -1.01 -20.49
C LEU A 187 -7.61 -1.96 -21.67
N TRP A 188 -6.49 -2.49 -22.19
CA TRP A 188 -6.53 -3.47 -23.26
C TRP A 188 -7.29 -4.74 -22.86
N SER A 189 -7.11 -5.21 -21.63
CA SER A 189 -7.84 -6.37 -21.08
C SER A 189 -9.35 -6.09 -20.91
N ILE A 190 -9.72 -4.90 -20.43
CA ILE A 190 -11.12 -4.48 -20.28
C ILE A 190 -11.84 -4.43 -21.64
N ILE A 191 -11.16 -3.97 -22.70
CA ILE A 191 -11.73 -3.94 -24.06
C ILE A 191 -12.02 -5.37 -24.56
N GLN A 192 -11.15 -6.33 -24.25
CA GLN A 192 -11.36 -7.74 -24.63
C GLN A 192 -12.47 -8.40 -23.82
N THR A 193 -12.58 -8.05 -22.52
CA THR A 193 -13.54 -8.66 -21.61
C THR A 193 -14.31 -7.59 -20.82
N PRO A 194 -15.26 -6.86 -21.45
CA PRO A 194 -15.99 -5.76 -20.78
C PRO A 194 -16.81 -6.22 -19.57
N PHE A 195 -17.14 -7.51 -19.54
CA PHE A 195 -17.87 -8.13 -18.43
C PHE A 195 -17.14 -7.99 -17.08
N VAL A 196 -15.83 -7.80 -17.06
CA VAL A 196 -15.08 -7.58 -15.80
C VAL A 196 -15.58 -6.35 -15.02
N LEU A 197 -16.17 -5.36 -15.69
CA LEU A 197 -16.68 -4.14 -15.06
C LEU A 197 -17.86 -4.40 -14.11
N TRP A 198 -18.52 -5.55 -14.20
CA TRP A 198 -19.54 -5.97 -13.23
C TRP A 198 -18.99 -6.16 -11.82
N MET A 199 -17.66 -6.24 -11.65
CA MET A 199 -17.00 -6.26 -10.33
C MET A 199 -17.33 -5.06 -9.45
N VAL A 200 -17.81 -3.95 -10.02
CA VAL A 200 -18.21 -2.77 -9.23
C VAL A 200 -19.48 -3.06 -8.40
N ASN A 201 -20.30 -4.04 -8.79
CA ASN A 201 -21.49 -4.39 -8.03
C ASN A 201 -21.10 -5.14 -6.73
N PRO A 202 -21.38 -4.59 -5.53
CA PRO A 202 -21.01 -5.19 -4.24
C PRO A 202 -21.68 -6.55 -3.99
N TYR A 203 -22.72 -6.89 -4.76
CA TYR A 203 -23.34 -8.21 -4.76
C TYR A 203 -22.31 -9.33 -4.92
N TRP A 204 -21.34 -9.18 -5.83
CA TRP A 204 -20.32 -10.20 -6.07
C TRP A 204 -19.41 -10.41 -4.86
N ALA A 205 -19.02 -9.32 -4.18
CA ALA A 205 -18.24 -9.41 -2.95
C ALA A 205 -19.01 -10.10 -1.82
N TYR A 206 -20.27 -9.73 -1.62
CA TYR A 206 -21.11 -10.33 -0.58
C TYR A 206 -21.32 -11.83 -0.82
N HIS A 207 -21.70 -12.20 -2.04
CA HIS A 207 -21.94 -13.59 -2.42
C HIS A 207 -20.67 -14.44 -2.29
N PHE A 208 -19.52 -13.88 -2.66
CA PHE A 208 -18.23 -14.56 -2.49
C PHE A 208 -17.93 -14.88 -1.03
N VAL A 209 -18.13 -13.92 -0.11
CA VAL A 209 -17.87 -14.12 1.33
C VAL A 209 -18.85 -15.13 1.95
N VAL A 210 -20.09 -15.14 1.49
CA VAL A 210 -21.12 -16.05 2.02
C VAL A 210 -20.90 -17.49 1.53
N ASP A 211 -20.57 -17.66 0.25
CA ASP A 211 -20.43 -18.99 -0.35
C ASP A 211 -19.06 -19.62 -0.10
N GLN A 212 -18.03 -18.80 0.11
CA GLN A 212 -16.65 -19.23 0.33
C GLN A 212 -16.06 -18.48 1.55
N PRO A 213 -16.50 -18.84 2.77
CA PRO A 213 -16.05 -18.21 4.01
C PRO A 213 -14.58 -18.49 4.35
#